data_AF-X5E4I8-F1
#
_entry.id   AF-X5E4I8-F1
#
_cell.length_a   1.000
_cell.length_b   1.000
_cell.length_c   1.000
_cell.angle_alpha   90.00
_cell.angle_beta   90.00
_cell.angle_gamma   90.00
#
_symmetry.space_group_name_H-M   'P 1'
#
loop_
_entity.id
_entity.type
_entity.pdbx_description
1 polymer ?
#
loop_
_entity_poly.entity_id
_entity_poly.type
_entity_poly.pdbx_seq_one_letter_code
_entity_poly.pdbx_strand_id
1 'polypeptide(L)'
;MVLSESEVINIEKIETRNAKAYDYYLQARFLLHQANSIQRTGFTAEGVKNSIPYYEKAIAEDSTFAEAYAGLANASMQLSAWGIIRSCDGFMRSYEFSKKAIELDPECAEAYAILGAFLVWAQRDIFEGGETLLKSIELNPNFATARQWYAQYLMITGPVSESRHQVNRAVELEPYFWVVKNLDAWIAYFEKDYNRSLVVTEEAHSFNPAFASNLWLFFLNYVKLNRDEEARDMLKNIVTRFSNNTVDTLEIDAVFMAKGMPGLFNWMIDLNKNHPIRVEGLNGDYFYLAWWYAILGDADQTVYWLEQNLTYKRPNYHFFNLIINHPDFEFLHNDPRFAEVVKKLGLEEYWPKEPV
;
A
#
# COMPACT_ATOMS: atom_id res chain seq x y z
N MET A 1 19.54 7.06 -24.70
CA MET A 1 18.81 5.95 -24.05
C MET A 1 18.98 4.76 -24.98
N VAL A 2 19.68 3.71 -24.55
CA VAL A 2 19.78 2.45 -25.29
C VAL A 2 18.74 1.53 -24.67
N LEU A 3 17.80 1.03 -25.47
CA LEU A 3 16.81 0.05 -25.01
C LEU A 3 17.55 -1.23 -24.60
N SER A 4 17.22 -1.77 -23.44
CA SER A 4 17.62 -3.12 -23.02
C SER A 4 17.04 -4.17 -23.97
N GLU A 5 17.67 -5.33 -24.01
CA GLU A 5 17.24 -6.46 -24.84
C GLU A 5 15.78 -6.87 -24.52
N SER A 6 15.42 -6.88 -23.23
CA SER A 6 14.04 -7.09 -22.77
C SER A 6 13.07 -6.00 -23.25
N GLU A 7 13.49 -4.74 -23.35
CA GLU A 7 12.64 -3.66 -23.86
C GLU A 7 12.39 -3.81 -25.37
N VAL A 8 13.40 -4.23 -26.14
CA VAL A 8 13.24 -4.49 -27.57
C VAL A 8 12.28 -5.65 -27.81
N ILE A 9 12.46 -6.77 -27.10
CA ILE A 9 11.58 -7.94 -27.20
C ILE A 9 10.13 -7.58 -26.85
N ASN A 10 9.91 -6.80 -25.78
CA ASN A 10 8.57 -6.36 -25.40
C ASN A 10 7.90 -5.44 -26.43
N ILE A 11 8.65 -4.60 -27.14
CA ILE A 11 8.08 -3.71 -28.17
C ILE A 11 7.64 -4.50 -29.40
N GLU A 12 8.35 -5.58 -29.75
CA GLU A 12 8.03 -6.42 -30.91
C GLU A 12 6.99 -7.50 -30.63
N LYS A 13 6.64 -7.70 -29.35
CA LYS A 13 5.66 -8.71 -28.92
C LYS A 13 4.26 -8.35 -29.40
N ILE A 14 3.64 -9.29 -30.11
CA ILE A 14 2.23 -9.20 -30.51
C ILE A 14 1.40 -9.89 -29.43
N GLU A 15 0.72 -9.11 -28.60
CA GLU A 15 -0.10 -9.61 -27.48
C GLU A 15 -1.30 -10.45 -27.99
N THR A 16 -1.91 -10.05 -29.10
CA THR A 16 -2.96 -10.83 -29.79
C THR A 16 -2.97 -10.53 -31.29
N ARG A 17 -3.37 -11.52 -32.10
CA ARG A 17 -3.64 -11.33 -33.54
C ARG A 17 -5.11 -11.00 -33.83
N ASN A 18 -5.98 -11.01 -32.83
CA ASN A 18 -7.39 -10.65 -32.96
C ASN A 18 -7.58 -9.15 -32.64
N ALA A 19 -7.77 -8.34 -33.68
CA ALA A 19 -7.95 -6.89 -33.53
C ALA A 19 -9.15 -6.50 -32.64
N LYS A 20 -10.21 -7.31 -32.64
CA LYS A 20 -11.40 -7.06 -31.80
C LYS A 20 -11.12 -7.37 -30.34
N ALA A 21 -10.36 -8.44 -30.07
CA ALA A 21 -9.89 -8.75 -28.73
C ALA A 21 -9.00 -7.61 -28.19
N TYR A 22 -8.07 -7.11 -29.03
CA TYR A 22 -7.19 -6.00 -28.67
C TYR A 22 -7.94 -4.71 -28.38
N ASP A 23 -8.96 -4.35 -29.17
CA ASP A 23 -9.78 -3.16 -28.91
C ASP A 23 -10.53 -3.24 -27.57
N TYR A 24 -11.14 -4.40 -27.25
CA TYR A 24 -11.77 -4.61 -25.95
C TYR A 24 -10.76 -4.53 -24.80
N TYR A 25 -9.57 -5.09 -24.98
CA TYR A 25 -8.50 -4.99 -23.99
C TYR A 25 -8.07 -3.53 -23.74
N LEU A 26 -7.89 -2.72 -24.80
CA LEU A 26 -7.55 -1.30 -24.65
C LEU A 26 -8.66 -0.50 -23.94
N GLN A 27 -9.93 -0.81 -24.20
CA GLN A 27 -11.07 -0.22 -23.49
C GLN A 27 -11.05 -0.60 -22.00
N ALA A 28 -10.77 -1.87 -21.70
CA ALA A 28 -10.65 -2.34 -20.33
C ALA A 28 -9.50 -1.64 -19.59
N ARG A 29 -8.33 -1.52 -20.21
CA ARG A 29 -7.17 -0.79 -19.66
C ARG A 29 -7.47 0.66 -19.40
N PHE A 30 -8.11 1.35 -20.35
CA PHE A 30 -8.51 2.73 -20.17
C PHE A 30 -9.40 2.91 -18.93
N LEU A 31 -10.37 2.01 -18.72
CA LEU A 31 -11.23 2.05 -17.53
C LEU A 31 -10.47 1.72 -16.24
N LEU A 32 -9.54 0.78 -16.27
CA LEU A 32 -8.76 0.34 -15.11
C LEU A 32 -7.71 1.38 -14.67
N HIS A 33 -7.05 2.04 -15.62
CA HIS A 33 -5.86 2.87 -15.39
C HIS A 33 -6.07 4.36 -15.66
N GLN A 34 -7.22 4.74 -16.24
CA GLN A 34 -7.45 6.05 -16.86
C GLN A 34 -6.44 6.37 -17.98
N ALA A 35 -5.85 5.32 -18.55
CA ALA A 35 -4.85 5.36 -19.60
C ALA A 35 -4.99 4.11 -20.47
N ASN A 36 -4.72 4.23 -21.77
CA ASN A 36 -4.68 3.08 -22.67
C ASN A 36 -3.30 2.38 -22.69
N SER A 37 -2.31 2.94 -21.97
CA SER A 37 -0.99 2.33 -21.76
C SER A 37 -0.98 1.42 -20.54
N ILE A 38 0.10 0.63 -20.37
CA ILE A 38 0.35 -0.15 -19.15
C ILE A 38 0.58 0.73 -17.91
N GLN A 39 1.02 1.98 -18.11
CA GLN A 39 1.23 2.93 -17.02
C GLN A 39 -0.08 3.61 -16.64
N ARG A 40 -0.25 3.77 -15.33
CA ARG A 40 -1.44 4.30 -14.69
C ARG A 40 -1.35 5.81 -14.59
N THR A 41 -2.48 6.46 -14.80
CA THR A 41 -2.66 7.90 -14.52
C THR A 41 -3.65 8.12 -13.39
N GLY A 42 -4.54 7.15 -13.14
CA GLY A 42 -5.50 7.22 -12.05
C GLY A 42 -6.15 5.89 -11.71
N PHE A 43 -7.02 5.94 -10.70
CA PHE A 43 -7.77 4.80 -10.18
C PHE A 43 -9.14 5.27 -9.70
N THR A 44 -10.19 4.55 -10.10
CA THR A 44 -11.52 4.68 -9.49
C THR A 44 -12.16 3.31 -9.33
N ALA A 45 -12.89 3.12 -8.23
CA ALA A 45 -13.62 1.87 -7.97
C ALA A 45 -14.58 1.50 -9.11
N GLU A 46 -15.23 2.50 -9.69
CA GLU A 46 -16.17 2.31 -10.80
C GLU A 46 -15.45 1.98 -12.12
N GLY A 47 -14.32 2.63 -12.42
CA GLY A 47 -13.49 2.30 -13.57
C GLY A 47 -13.00 0.85 -13.51
N VAL A 48 -12.51 0.41 -12.36
CA VAL A 48 -12.07 -0.99 -12.17
C VAL A 48 -13.22 -1.98 -12.38
N LYS A 49 -14.40 -1.72 -11.79
CA LYS A 49 -15.59 -2.57 -11.99
C LYS A 49 -15.99 -2.64 -13.47
N ASN A 50 -15.99 -1.48 -14.14
CA ASN A 50 -16.40 -1.37 -15.53
C ASN A 50 -15.36 -1.95 -16.51
N SER A 51 -14.10 -2.12 -16.09
CA SER A 51 -13.07 -2.77 -16.92
C SER A 51 -13.30 -4.28 -17.11
N ILE A 52 -13.88 -4.95 -16.11
CA ILE A 52 -14.02 -6.41 -16.07
C ILE A 52 -14.79 -6.96 -17.29
N PRO A 53 -15.98 -6.44 -17.65
CA PRO A 53 -16.73 -6.94 -18.81
C PRO A 53 -15.98 -6.79 -20.14
N TYR A 54 -15.06 -5.84 -20.25
CA TYR A 54 -14.27 -5.66 -21.47
C TYR A 54 -13.11 -6.63 -21.56
N TYR A 55 -12.43 -6.93 -20.45
CA TYR A 55 -11.47 -8.03 -20.43
C TYR A 55 -12.15 -9.38 -20.71
N GLU A 56 -13.34 -9.63 -20.15
CA GLU A 56 -14.13 -10.84 -20.45
C GLU A 56 -14.48 -10.95 -21.94
N LYS A 57 -14.85 -9.83 -22.59
CA LYS A 57 -15.08 -9.79 -24.05
C LYS A 57 -13.78 -10.04 -24.84
N ALA A 58 -12.66 -9.48 -24.42
CA ALA A 58 -11.36 -9.71 -25.07
C ALA A 58 -11.01 -11.21 -25.05
N ILE A 59 -11.17 -11.86 -23.90
CA ILE A 59 -10.94 -13.31 -23.73
C ILE A 59 -11.94 -14.15 -24.54
N ALA A 60 -13.20 -13.72 -24.65
CA ALA A 60 -14.20 -14.41 -25.47
C ALA A 60 -13.85 -14.38 -26.98
N GLU A 61 -13.19 -13.32 -27.43
CA GLU A 61 -12.72 -13.18 -28.81
C GLU A 61 -11.36 -13.88 -29.05
N ASP A 62 -10.50 -13.93 -28.02
CA ASP A 62 -9.23 -14.64 -28.04
C ASP A 62 -8.92 -15.25 -26.67
N SER A 63 -9.22 -16.54 -26.52
CA SER A 63 -8.98 -17.30 -25.27
C SER A 63 -7.51 -17.52 -24.94
N THR A 64 -6.58 -17.14 -25.82
CA THR A 64 -5.13 -17.24 -25.60
C THR A 64 -4.47 -15.91 -25.24
N PHE A 65 -5.26 -14.83 -25.12
CA PHE A 65 -4.78 -13.48 -24.85
C PHE A 65 -4.37 -13.31 -23.37
N ALA A 66 -3.11 -13.61 -23.06
CA ALA A 66 -2.58 -13.64 -21.70
C ALA A 66 -2.73 -12.32 -20.93
N GLU A 67 -2.50 -11.18 -21.58
CA GLU A 67 -2.58 -9.85 -20.98
C GLU A 67 -4.02 -9.48 -20.58
N ALA A 68 -5.03 -10.00 -21.29
CA ALA A 68 -6.44 -9.82 -20.89
C ALA A 68 -6.76 -10.60 -19.61
N TYR A 69 -6.18 -11.79 -19.43
CA TYR A 69 -6.27 -12.52 -18.16
C TYR A 69 -5.52 -11.78 -17.03
N ALA A 70 -4.33 -11.25 -17.29
CA ALA A 70 -3.61 -10.42 -16.32
C ALA A 70 -4.42 -9.17 -15.94
N GLY A 71 -5.12 -8.55 -16.90
CA GLY A 71 -6.05 -7.44 -16.65
C GLY A 71 -7.20 -7.80 -15.70
N LEU A 72 -7.84 -8.96 -15.86
CA LEU A 72 -8.83 -9.47 -14.91
C LEU A 72 -8.25 -9.76 -13.53
N ALA A 73 -7.04 -10.30 -13.50
CA ALA A 73 -6.32 -10.55 -12.26
C ALA A 73 -6.07 -9.24 -11.49
N ASN A 74 -5.64 -8.19 -12.20
CA ASN A 74 -5.38 -6.87 -11.65
C ASN A 74 -6.67 -6.22 -11.16
N ALA A 75 -7.74 -6.23 -11.96
CA ALA A 75 -9.02 -5.69 -11.54
C ALA A 75 -9.54 -6.37 -10.27
N SER A 76 -9.42 -7.70 -10.18
CA SER A 76 -9.83 -8.48 -9.00
C SER A 76 -8.97 -8.18 -7.77
N MET A 77 -7.65 -8.03 -7.96
CA MET A 77 -6.70 -7.60 -6.92
C MET A 77 -7.07 -6.22 -6.37
N GLN A 78 -7.23 -5.24 -7.24
CA GLN A 78 -7.53 -3.85 -6.87
C GLN A 78 -8.86 -3.76 -6.11
N LEU A 79 -9.93 -4.39 -6.60
CA LEU A 79 -11.22 -4.36 -5.90
C LEU A 79 -11.12 -4.93 -4.47
N SER A 80 -10.24 -5.91 -4.25
CA SER A 80 -10.01 -6.52 -2.93
C SER A 80 -9.11 -5.66 -2.05
N ALA A 81 -7.99 -5.17 -2.60
CA ALA A 81 -7.01 -4.35 -1.90
C ALA A 81 -7.62 -3.02 -1.42
N TRP A 82 -8.51 -2.42 -2.21
CA TRP A 82 -9.23 -1.19 -1.86
C TRP A 82 -10.53 -1.43 -1.06
N GLY A 83 -10.81 -2.67 -0.64
CA GLY A 83 -11.96 -3.01 0.20
C GLY A 83 -13.33 -2.84 -0.48
N ILE A 84 -13.37 -2.82 -1.82
CA ILE A 84 -14.59 -2.58 -2.60
C ILE A 84 -15.46 -3.85 -2.67
N ILE A 85 -14.83 -5.02 -2.69
CA ILE A 85 -15.49 -6.33 -2.61
C ILE A 85 -14.92 -7.12 -1.43
N ARG A 86 -15.55 -8.26 -1.10
CA ARG A 86 -15.01 -9.17 -0.09
C ARG A 86 -13.65 -9.69 -0.56
N SER A 87 -12.63 -9.48 0.27
CA SER A 87 -11.23 -9.71 -0.10
C SER A 87 -10.94 -11.16 -0.50
N CYS A 88 -11.59 -12.16 0.11
CA CYS A 88 -11.38 -13.56 -0.24
C CYS A 88 -11.74 -13.87 -1.71
N ASP A 89 -12.85 -13.30 -2.20
CA ASP A 89 -13.37 -13.65 -3.53
C ASP A 89 -12.50 -13.03 -4.62
N GLY A 90 -12.07 -11.78 -4.45
CA GLY A 90 -11.24 -11.11 -5.45
C GLY A 90 -9.77 -11.50 -5.40
N PHE A 91 -9.20 -11.82 -4.23
CA PHE A 91 -7.83 -12.37 -4.16
C PHE A 91 -7.74 -13.76 -4.82
N MET A 92 -8.72 -14.64 -4.60
CA MET A 92 -8.74 -15.95 -5.27
C MET A 92 -8.88 -15.83 -6.79
N ARG A 93 -9.78 -14.96 -7.28
CA ARG A 93 -9.88 -14.69 -8.72
C ARG A 93 -8.60 -14.11 -9.30
N SER A 94 -7.94 -13.22 -8.54
CA SER A 94 -6.66 -12.65 -8.93
C SER A 94 -5.60 -13.73 -9.12
N TYR A 95 -5.48 -14.66 -8.16
CA TYR A 95 -4.58 -15.80 -8.26
C TYR A 95 -4.87 -16.68 -9.48
N GLU A 96 -6.13 -17.08 -9.68
CA GLU A 96 -6.53 -17.97 -10.79
C GLU A 96 -6.19 -17.35 -12.16
N PHE A 97 -6.54 -16.08 -12.37
CA PHE A 97 -6.29 -15.40 -13.63
C PHE A 97 -4.80 -15.10 -13.85
N SER A 98 -4.04 -14.75 -12.81
CA SER A 98 -2.58 -14.61 -12.91
C SER A 98 -1.92 -15.93 -13.34
N LYS A 99 -2.32 -17.05 -12.73
CA LYS A 99 -1.81 -18.37 -13.11
C LYS A 99 -2.17 -18.72 -14.55
N LYS A 100 -3.38 -18.38 -14.99
CA LYS A 100 -3.79 -18.62 -16.39
C LYS A 100 -3.00 -17.79 -17.38
N ALA A 101 -2.77 -16.52 -17.08
CA ALA A 101 -1.95 -15.65 -17.92
C ALA A 101 -0.51 -16.19 -18.06
N ILE A 102 0.11 -16.63 -16.96
CA ILE A 102 1.46 -17.25 -16.97
C ILE A 102 1.50 -18.57 -17.75
N GLU A 103 0.43 -19.38 -17.69
CA GLU A 103 0.32 -20.61 -18.47
C GLU A 103 0.29 -20.32 -19.99
N LEU A 104 -0.45 -19.29 -20.39
CA LEU A 104 -0.58 -18.88 -21.80
C LEU A 104 0.69 -18.19 -22.30
N ASP A 105 1.32 -17.39 -21.44
CA ASP A 105 2.51 -16.62 -21.74
C ASP A 105 3.43 -16.55 -20.50
N PRO A 106 4.48 -17.39 -20.46
CA PRO A 106 5.45 -17.40 -19.36
C PRO A 106 6.27 -16.11 -19.22
N GLU A 107 6.19 -15.18 -20.17
CA GLU A 107 6.87 -13.88 -20.14
C GLU A 107 5.91 -12.71 -19.83
N CYS A 108 4.67 -13.00 -19.39
CA CYS A 108 3.69 -11.97 -19.02
C CYS A 108 4.05 -11.29 -17.69
N ALA A 109 4.86 -10.22 -17.75
CA ALA A 109 5.31 -9.48 -16.57
C ALA A 109 4.15 -9.02 -15.67
N GLU A 110 3.01 -8.60 -16.25
CA GLU A 110 1.83 -8.16 -15.51
C GLU A 110 1.28 -9.25 -14.60
N ALA A 111 1.20 -10.48 -15.10
CA ALA A 111 0.69 -11.62 -14.36
C ALA A 111 1.57 -11.97 -13.16
N TYR A 112 2.90 -11.92 -13.32
CA TYR A 112 3.85 -12.12 -12.22
C TYR A 112 3.72 -11.04 -11.16
N ALA A 113 3.55 -9.76 -11.52
CA ALA A 113 3.40 -8.70 -10.52
C ALA A 113 2.19 -8.96 -9.63
N ILE A 114 1.06 -9.33 -10.24
CA ILE A 114 -0.21 -9.56 -9.55
C ILE A 114 -0.14 -10.83 -8.69
N LEU A 115 0.52 -11.88 -9.19
CA LEU A 115 0.75 -13.10 -8.42
C LEU A 115 1.66 -12.81 -7.21
N GLY A 116 2.74 -12.09 -7.39
CA GLY A 116 3.64 -11.70 -6.31
C GLY A 116 2.92 -10.86 -5.26
N ALA A 117 2.09 -9.91 -5.69
CA ALA A 117 1.23 -9.14 -4.79
C ALA A 117 0.26 -10.02 -3.99
N PHE A 118 -0.40 -10.98 -4.65
CA PHE A 118 -1.26 -11.95 -3.99
C PHE A 118 -0.49 -12.75 -2.93
N LEU A 119 0.71 -13.22 -3.26
CA LEU A 119 1.54 -14.01 -2.36
C LEU A 119 1.94 -13.21 -1.11
N VAL A 120 2.41 -11.97 -1.29
CA VAL A 120 2.81 -11.10 -0.16
C VAL A 120 1.62 -10.74 0.73
N TRP A 121 0.53 -10.20 0.16
CA TRP A 121 -0.52 -9.55 0.95
C TRP A 121 -1.72 -10.43 1.28
N ALA A 122 -2.05 -11.42 0.44
CA ALA A 122 -3.18 -12.32 0.68
C ALA A 122 -2.74 -13.65 1.29
N GLN A 123 -1.72 -14.31 0.70
CA GLN A 123 -1.24 -15.61 1.17
C GLN A 123 -0.23 -15.51 2.32
N ARG A 124 0.41 -14.34 2.48
CA ARG A 124 1.49 -14.07 3.44
C ARG A 124 2.74 -14.95 3.21
N ASP A 125 2.98 -15.34 1.96
CA ASP A 125 4.22 -15.96 1.54
C ASP A 125 5.19 -14.85 1.09
N ILE A 126 5.91 -14.29 2.07
CA ILE A 126 6.74 -13.10 1.89
C ILE A 126 7.91 -13.38 0.96
N PHE A 127 8.58 -14.52 1.12
CA PHE A 127 9.73 -14.89 0.29
C PHE A 127 9.32 -15.12 -1.17
N GLU A 128 8.37 -16.02 -1.44
CA GLU A 128 7.96 -16.33 -2.83
C GLU A 128 7.33 -15.11 -3.50
N GLY A 129 6.58 -14.30 -2.74
CA GLY A 129 6.01 -13.06 -3.24
C GLY A 129 7.06 -12.05 -3.71
N GLY A 130 8.16 -11.92 -2.96
CA GLY A 130 9.32 -11.10 -3.33
C GLY A 130 9.99 -11.57 -4.63
N GLU A 131 10.31 -12.86 -4.72
CA GLU A 131 10.93 -13.46 -5.92
C GLU A 131 10.01 -13.33 -7.15
N THR A 132 8.70 -13.49 -6.96
CA THR A 132 7.72 -13.36 -8.05
C THR A 132 7.59 -11.90 -8.53
N LEU A 133 7.61 -10.92 -7.62
CA LEU A 133 7.64 -9.50 -7.97
C LEU A 133 8.94 -9.13 -8.69
N LEU A 134 10.08 -9.65 -8.24
CA LEU A 134 11.37 -9.44 -8.89
C LEU A 134 11.36 -10.00 -10.31
N LYS A 135 10.79 -11.19 -10.52
CA LYS A 135 10.63 -11.79 -11.85
C LYS A 135 9.83 -10.90 -12.80
N SER A 136 8.78 -10.23 -12.31
CA SER A 136 8.03 -9.25 -13.10
C SER A 136 8.91 -8.09 -13.55
N ILE A 137 9.75 -7.56 -12.66
CA ILE A 137 10.67 -6.46 -12.95
C ILE A 137 11.77 -6.89 -13.94
N GLU A 138 12.25 -8.13 -13.86
CA GLU A 138 13.21 -8.68 -14.84
C GLU A 138 12.60 -8.78 -16.24
N LEU A 139 11.36 -9.27 -16.33
CA LEU A 139 10.64 -9.41 -17.62
C LEU A 139 10.28 -8.04 -18.22
N ASN A 140 9.87 -7.08 -17.39
CA ASN A 140 9.59 -5.73 -17.82
C ASN A 140 10.12 -4.70 -16.80
N PRO A 141 11.36 -4.21 -17.00
CA PRO A 141 11.96 -3.21 -16.13
C PRO A 141 11.21 -1.88 -16.11
N ASN A 142 10.30 -1.62 -17.04
CA ASN A 142 9.50 -0.40 -17.06
C ASN A 142 8.09 -0.61 -16.53
N PHE A 143 7.76 -1.77 -15.94
CA PHE A 143 6.43 -1.94 -15.37
C PHE A 143 6.32 -1.29 -13.99
N ALA A 144 5.72 -0.10 -13.94
CA ALA A 144 5.67 0.71 -12.72
C ALA A 144 4.89 0.03 -11.57
N THR A 145 3.85 -0.74 -11.88
CA THR A 145 3.06 -1.46 -10.87
C THR A 145 3.93 -2.50 -10.13
N ALA A 146 4.76 -3.26 -10.84
CA ALA A 146 5.67 -4.23 -10.21
C ALA A 146 6.69 -3.52 -9.31
N ARG A 147 7.25 -2.39 -9.77
CA ARG A 147 8.18 -1.59 -8.96
C ARG A 147 7.53 -0.99 -7.73
N GLN A 148 6.30 -0.50 -7.85
CA GLN A 148 5.52 -0.01 -6.70
C GLN A 148 5.34 -1.12 -5.66
N TRP A 149 4.88 -2.30 -6.08
CA TRP A 149 4.66 -3.42 -5.17
C TRP A 149 5.96 -3.97 -4.58
N TYR A 150 7.03 -4.01 -5.37
CA TYR A 150 8.34 -4.42 -4.85
C TYR A 150 8.92 -3.39 -3.86
N ALA A 151 8.69 -2.09 -4.07
CA ALA A 151 9.02 -1.06 -3.09
C ALA A 151 8.25 -1.28 -1.77
N GLN A 152 6.93 -1.56 -1.82
CA GLN A 152 6.13 -1.87 -0.64
C GLN A 152 6.58 -3.16 0.06
N TYR A 153 6.95 -4.18 -0.71
CA TYR A 153 7.57 -5.40 -0.19
C TYR A 153 8.86 -5.08 0.58
N LEU A 154 9.74 -4.24 0.03
CA LEU A 154 10.98 -3.81 0.68
C LEU A 154 10.75 -2.92 1.92
N MET A 155 9.58 -2.29 2.07
CA MET A 155 9.22 -1.66 3.35
C MET A 155 8.90 -2.69 4.45
N ILE A 156 8.47 -3.90 4.08
CA ILE A 156 8.26 -5.01 5.02
C ILE A 156 9.60 -5.67 5.34
N THR A 157 10.39 -6.01 4.32
CA THR A 157 11.57 -6.88 4.46
C THR A 157 12.88 -6.13 4.63
N GLY A 158 12.92 -4.85 4.28
CA GLY A 158 14.14 -4.07 4.23
C GLY A 158 15.11 -4.52 3.10
N PRO A 159 16.18 -3.74 2.87
CA PRO A 159 16.43 -2.43 3.46
C PRO A 159 15.57 -1.34 2.80
N VAL A 160 15.15 -0.33 3.58
CA VAL A 160 14.31 0.79 3.11
C VAL A 160 14.97 1.58 1.96
N SER A 161 16.30 1.62 1.90
CA SER A 161 17.06 2.25 0.81
C SER A 161 16.80 1.62 -0.56
N GLU A 162 16.58 0.30 -0.63
CA GLU A 162 16.22 -0.36 -1.89
C GLU A 162 14.78 -0.03 -2.28
N SER A 163 13.87 0.13 -1.31
CA SER A 163 12.51 0.60 -1.56
C SER A 163 12.50 1.97 -2.25
N ARG A 164 13.38 2.89 -1.81
CA ARG A 164 13.60 4.20 -2.42
C ARG A 164 14.01 4.12 -3.88
N HIS A 165 14.93 3.22 -4.24
CA HIS A 165 15.33 3.03 -5.63
C HIS A 165 14.15 2.60 -6.51
N GLN A 166 13.31 1.70 -6.02
CA GLN A 166 12.16 1.20 -6.75
C GLN A 166 11.05 2.26 -6.90
N VAL A 167 10.73 3.00 -5.83
CA VAL A 167 9.70 4.05 -5.92
C VAL A 167 10.14 5.22 -6.79
N ASN A 168 11.42 5.60 -6.78
CA ASN A 168 11.93 6.64 -7.68
C ASN A 168 11.67 6.26 -9.14
N ARG A 169 11.97 5.01 -9.52
CA ARG A 169 11.72 4.53 -10.87
C ARG A 169 10.22 4.44 -11.18
N ALA A 170 9.38 4.05 -10.22
CA ALA A 170 7.93 4.08 -10.39
C ALA A 170 7.39 5.50 -10.61
N VAL A 171 7.89 6.50 -9.88
CA VAL A 171 7.53 7.93 -10.04
C VAL A 171 7.97 8.46 -11.41
N GLU A 172 9.14 8.07 -11.92
CA GLU A 172 9.58 8.43 -13.26
C GLU A 172 8.65 7.89 -14.36
N LEU A 173 8.11 6.68 -14.15
CA LEU A 173 7.21 6.00 -15.08
C LEU A 173 5.76 6.51 -14.98
N GLU A 174 5.31 6.87 -13.78
CA GLU A 174 3.95 7.30 -13.47
C GLU A 174 3.92 8.61 -12.65
N PRO A 175 4.39 9.75 -13.21
CA PRO A 175 4.62 10.98 -12.45
C PRO A 175 3.35 11.61 -11.86
N TYR A 176 2.18 11.30 -12.41
CA TYR A 176 0.89 11.86 -11.98
C TYR A 176 0.03 10.87 -11.20
N PHE A 177 0.50 9.63 -10.99
CA PHE A 177 -0.29 8.63 -10.28
C PHE A 177 -0.15 8.80 -8.77
N TRP A 178 -1.20 9.34 -8.15
CA TRP A 178 -1.21 9.73 -6.73
C TRP A 178 -0.88 8.60 -5.75
N VAL A 179 -1.15 7.33 -6.10
CA VAL A 179 -0.82 6.18 -5.24
C VAL A 179 0.70 6.00 -5.13
N VAL A 180 1.42 6.14 -6.24
CA VAL A 180 2.89 6.04 -6.25
C VAL A 180 3.52 7.23 -5.52
N LYS A 181 2.93 8.42 -5.64
CA LYS A 181 3.36 9.60 -4.85
C LYS A 181 3.12 9.42 -3.35
N ASN A 182 1.97 8.86 -2.95
CA ASN A 182 1.72 8.53 -1.55
C ASN A 182 2.74 7.50 -1.01
N LEU A 183 3.09 6.49 -1.82
CA LEU A 183 4.14 5.53 -1.46
C LEU A 183 5.52 6.20 -1.30
N ASP A 184 5.90 7.12 -2.20
CA ASP A 184 7.14 7.91 -2.09
C ASP A 184 7.17 8.68 -0.76
N ALA A 185 6.06 9.30 -0.37
CA ALA A 185 5.93 10.01 0.89
C ALA A 185 6.07 9.08 2.10
N TRP A 186 5.46 7.89 2.07
CA TRP A 186 5.63 6.88 3.12
C TRP A 186 7.07 6.38 3.22
N ILE A 187 7.74 6.11 2.10
CA ILE A 187 9.14 5.70 2.11
C ILE A 187 10.01 6.81 2.69
N ALA A 188 9.74 8.10 2.40
CA ALA A 188 10.46 9.21 3.00
C ALA A 188 10.25 9.29 4.52
N TYR A 189 9.05 8.95 5.01
CA TYR A 189 8.79 8.83 6.45
C TYR A 189 9.61 7.72 7.07
N PHE A 190 9.72 6.56 6.41
CA PHE A 190 10.54 5.41 6.88
C PHE A 190 12.04 5.71 6.84
N GLU A 191 12.50 6.54 5.90
CA GLU A 191 13.86 7.09 5.86
C GLU A 191 14.11 8.16 6.94
N LYS A 192 13.08 8.54 7.71
CA LYS A 192 13.09 9.63 8.70
C LYS A 192 13.39 11.01 8.07
N ASP A 193 13.25 11.15 6.76
CA ASP A 193 13.27 12.44 6.07
C ASP A 193 11.86 13.03 6.05
N TYR A 194 11.42 13.49 7.23
CA TYR A 194 10.06 14.00 7.44
C TYR A 194 9.77 15.28 6.64
N ASN A 195 10.80 16.07 6.31
CA ASN A 195 10.63 17.24 5.44
C ASN A 195 10.33 16.82 4.01
N ARG A 196 11.09 15.86 3.45
CA ARG A 196 10.78 15.30 2.13
C ARG A 196 9.43 14.62 2.13
N SER A 197 9.12 13.83 3.16
CA SER A 197 7.83 13.16 3.29
C SER A 197 6.68 14.17 3.24
N LEU A 198 6.81 15.29 3.93
CA LEU A 198 5.81 16.37 3.90
C LEU A 198 5.62 16.95 2.49
N VAL A 199 6.69 17.32 1.80
CA VAL A 199 6.63 17.87 0.42
C VAL A 199 5.97 16.88 -0.56
N VAL A 200 6.34 15.61 -0.50
CA VAL A 200 5.76 14.58 -1.38
C VAL A 200 4.30 14.30 -1.00
N THR A 201 3.95 14.38 0.29
CA THR A 201 2.55 14.28 0.75
C THR A 201 1.69 15.40 0.17
N GLU A 202 2.21 16.63 0.10
CA GLU A 202 1.54 17.77 -0.56
C GLU A 202 1.28 17.52 -2.03
N GLU A 203 2.27 16.99 -2.75
CA GLU A 203 2.13 16.63 -4.16
C GLU A 203 1.07 15.54 -4.35
N ALA A 204 1.16 14.44 -3.59
CA ALA A 204 0.19 13.34 -3.63
C ALA A 204 -1.24 13.82 -3.30
N HIS A 205 -1.38 14.71 -2.32
CA HIS A 205 -2.66 15.29 -1.92
C HIS A 205 -3.23 16.21 -3.02
N SER A 206 -2.38 16.95 -3.74
CA SER A 206 -2.82 17.81 -4.84
C SER A 206 -3.46 17.02 -6.00
N PHE A 207 -3.00 15.78 -6.24
CA PHE A 207 -3.56 14.90 -7.26
C PHE A 207 -4.82 14.17 -6.80
N ASN A 208 -4.91 13.81 -5.51
CA ASN A 208 -6.13 13.23 -4.95
C ASN A 208 -6.40 13.73 -3.51
N PRO A 209 -7.10 14.87 -3.37
CA PRO A 209 -7.42 15.43 -2.06
C PRO A 209 -8.38 14.56 -1.25
N ALA A 210 -9.04 13.57 -1.86
CA ALA A 210 -9.98 12.67 -1.21
C ALA A 210 -9.33 11.47 -0.51
N PHE A 211 -8.05 11.22 -0.76
CA PHE A 211 -7.37 10.08 -0.16
C PHE A 211 -6.97 10.36 1.30
N ALA A 212 -7.63 9.67 2.24
CA ALA A 212 -7.49 9.90 3.68
C ALA A 212 -6.06 9.66 4.22
N SER A 213 -5.35 8.67 3.67
CA SER A 213 -3.98 8.32 4.11
C SER A 213 -3.01 9.51 4.04
N ASN A 214 -3.16 10.41 3.05
CA ASN A 214 -2.35 11.62 2.96
C ASN A 214 -2.55 12.54 4.18
N LEU A 215 -3.77 12.64 4.72
CA LEU A 215 -4.04 13.47 5.91
C LEU A 215 -3.37 12.88 7.16
N TRP A 216 -3.38 11.56 7.32
CA TRP A 216 -2.65 10.89 8.39
C TRP A 216 -1.14 11.09 8.25
N LEU A 217 -0.60 11.05 7.03
CA LEU A 217 0.82 11.27 6.81
C LEU A 217 1.23 12.73 7.07
N PHE A 218 0.36 13.71 6.77
CA PHE A 218 0.54 15.08 7.24
C PHE A 218 0.61 15.15 8.77
N PHE A 219 -0.37 14.56 9.47
CA PHE A 219 -0.40 14.51 10.92
C PHE A 219 0.89 13.93 11.50
N LEU A 220 1.31 12.76 11.02
CA LEU A 220 2.52 12.07 11.48
C LEU A 220 3.78 12.90 11.22
N ASN A 221 3.93 13.49 10.03
CA ASN A 221 5.07 14.35 9.73
C ASN A 221 5.11 15.61 10.61
N TYR A 222 3.97 16.25 10.86
CA TYR A 222 3.91 17.40 11.77
C TYR A 222 4.33 17.01 13.19
N VAL A 223 3.88 15.87 13.70
CA VAL A 223 4.32 15.34 15.00
C VAL A 223 5.84 15.13 15.02
N LYS A 224 6.41 14.51 13.98
CA LYS A 224 7.87 14.26 13.91
C LYS A 224 8.71 15.53 13.74
N LEU A 225 8.13 16.58 13.18
CA LEU A 225 8.77 17.89 13.02
C LEU A 225 8.51 18.85 14.21
N ASN A 226 7.86 18.39 15.28
CA ASN A 226 7.42 19.20 16.43
C ASN A 226 6.55 20.41 16.04
N ARG A 227 5.73 20.21 15.01
CA ARG A 227 4.76 21.18 14.47
C ARG A 227 3.38 20.90 15.06
N ASP A 228 3.32 21.04 16.38
CA ASP A 228 2.22 20.53 17.21
C ASP A 228 0.85 21.17 16.87
N GLU A 229 0.83 22.46 16.56
CA GLU A 229 -0.41 23.16 16.16
C GLU A 229 -0.94 22.65 14.81
N GLU A 230 -0.05 22.46 13.83
CA GLU A 230 -0.39 21.90 12.52
C GLU A 230 -0.85 20.44 12.63
N ALA A 231 -0.24 19.65 13.52
CA ALA A 231 -0.68 18.29 13.83
C ALA A 231 -2.10 18.28 14.42
N ARG A 232 -2.35 19.11 15.45
CA ARG A 232 -3.69 19.25 16.05
C ARG A 232 -4.73 19.62 15.00
N ASP A 233 -4.45 20.62 14.16
CA ASP A 233 -5.39 21.09 13.13
C ASP A 233 -5.62 20.03 12.05
N MET A 234 -4.59 19.24 11.72
CA MET A 234 -4.75 18.11 10.81
C MET A 234 -5.62 17.01 11.41
N LEU A 235 -5.47 16.68 12.70
CA LEU A 235 -6.35 15.73 13.37
C LEU A 235 -7.81 16.20 13.35
N LYS A 236 -8.06 17.49 13.62
CA LYS A 236 -9.39 18.10 13.51
C LYS A 236 -9.97 17.93 12.11
N ASN A 237 -9.17 18.19 11.07
CA ASN A 237 -9.57 18.00 9.69
C ASN A 237 -9.96 16.53 9.39
N ILE A 238 -9.13 15.58 9.83
CA ILE A 238 -9.40 14.13 9.67
C ILE A 238 -10.74 13.76 10.31
N VAL A 239 -10.96 14.12 11.58
CA VAL A 239 -12.21 13.74 12.27
C VAL A 239 -13.41 14.47 11.70
N THR A 240 -13.32 15.75 11.34
CA THR A 240 -14.44 16.48 10.70
C THR A 240 -14.84 15.83 9.39
N ARG A 241 -13.86 15.41 8.58
CA ARG A 241 -14.12 14.86 7.25
C ARG A 241 -14.70 13.45 7.28
N PHE A 242 -14.25 12.60 8.21
CA PHE A 242 -14.54 11.16 8.15
C PHE A 242 -15.42 10.64 9.30
N SER A 243 -15.59 11.40 10.39
CA SER A 243 -16.39 10.95 11.54
C SER A 243 -17.90 11.24 11.41
N ASN A 244 -18.35 11.89 10.34
CA ASN A 244 -19.71 12.45 10.22
C ASN A 244 -20.09 13.36 11.41
N ASN A 245 -19.14 14.18 11.88
CA ASN A 245 -19.29 15.09 13.03
C ASN A 245 -19.69 14.38 14.36
N THR A 246 -19.25 13.14 14.55
CA THR A 246 -19.45 12.42 15.83
C THR A 246 -18.44 12.82 16.91
N VAL A 247 -17.39 13.56 16.53
CA VAL A 247 -16.35 14.09 17.43
C VAL A 247 -16.48 15.61 17.49
N ASP A 248 -16.53 16.16 18.70
CA ASP A 248 -16.43 17.60 18.92
C ASP A 248 -14.98 18.06 18.81
N THR A 249 -14.66 18.87 17.80
CA THR A 249 -13.30 19.35 17.57
C THR A 249 -12.82 20.36 18.62
N LEU A 250 -13.74 20.93 19.41
CA LEU A 250 -13.38 21.77 20.57
C LEU A 250 -12.74 20.94 21.69
N GLU A 251 -13.09 19.66 21.81
CA GLU A 251 -12.45 18.75 22.76
C GLU A 251 -10.97 18.52 22.42
N ILE A 252 -10.66 18.37 21.12
CA ILE A 252 -9.29 18.26 20.62
C ILE A 252 -8.47 19.50 21.01
N ASP A 253 -9.02 20.70 20.80
CA ASP A 253 -8.36 21.95 21.19
C ASP A 253 -8.14 22.03 22.71
N ALA A 254 -9.16 21.68 23.50
CA ALA A 254 -9.08 21.73 24.96
C ALA A 254 -8.04 20.76 25.52
N VAL A 255 -7.99 19.53 25.02
CA VAL A 255 -6.99 18.52 25.41
C VAL A 255 -5.59 18.99 25.04
N PHE A 256 -5.42 19.46 23.81
CA PHE A 256 -4.12 19.93 23.31
C PHE A 256 -3.61 21.12 24.14
N MET A 257 -4.44 22.13 24.42
CA MET A 257 -4.03 23.30 25.22
C MET A 257 -3.68 22.93 26.66
N ALA A 258 -4.33 21.91 27.23
CA ALA A 258 -4.09 21.49 28.61
C ALA A 258 -2.88 20.56 28.78
N LYS A 259 -2.60 19.70 27.79
CA LYS A 259 -1.69 18.55 27.93
C LYS A 259 -0.72 18.36 26.75
N GLY A 260 -0.74 19.25 25.76
CA GLY A 260 0.08 19.15 24.55
C GLY A 260 -0.21 17.91 23.71
N MET A 261 0.70 17.60 22.78
CA MET A 261 0.62 16.39 21.95
C MET A 261 0.54 15.08 22.74
N PRO A 262 1.28 14.86 23.84
CA PRO A 262 1.12 13.63 24.63
C PRO A 262 -0.30 13.46 25.17
N GLY A 263 -0.92 14.56 25.60
CA GLY A 263 -2.33 14.55 25.99
C GLY A 263 -3.27 14.18 24.86
N LEU A 264 -3.01 14.71 23.66
CA LEU A 264 -3.82 14.45 22.48
C LEU A 264 -3.73 12.99 22.03
N PHE A 265 -2.53 12.39 22.03
CA PHE A 265 -2.37 10.96 21.76
C PHE A 265 -3.08 10.08 22.81
N ASN A 266 -3.01 10.43 24.09
CA ASN A 266 -3.77 9.71 25.13
C ASN A 266 -5.29 9.81 24.90
N TRP A 267 -5.78 10.95 24.44
CA TRP A 267 -7.18 11.12 24.05
C TRP A 267 -7.53 10.27 22.82
N MET A 268 -6.67 10.24 21.79
CA MET A 268 -6.87 9.38 20.62
C MET A 268 -6.91 7.89 20.99
N ILE A 269 -6.04 7.46 21.91
CA ILE A 269 -5.99 6.09 22.44
C ILE A 269 -7.31 5.76 23.17
N ASP A 270 -7.77 6.65 24.06
CA ASP A 270 -9.02 6.46 24.79
C ASP A 270 -10.23 6.38 23.83
N LEU A 271 -10.32 7.30 22.88
CA LEU A 271 -11.33 7.30 21.82
C LEU A 271 -11.29 5.99 21.03
N ASN A 272 -10.12 5.58 20.54
CA ASN A 272 -9.95 4.37 19.75
C ASN A 272 -10.33 3.11 20.55
N LYS A 273 -10.01 3.07 21.85
CA LYS A 273 -10.27 1.92 22.72
C LYS A 273 -11.71 1.82 23.20
N ASN A 274 -12.29 2.93 23.64
CA ASN A 274 -13.55 2.95 24.39
C ASN A 274 -14.74 3.47 23.56
N HIS A 275 -14.48 4.33 22.58
CA HIS A 275 -15.50 5.01 21.78
C HIS A 275 -15.13 5.05 20.29
N PRO A 276 -14.81 3.90 19.65
CA PRO A 276 -14.26 3.87 18.31
C PRO A 276 -15.23 4.48 17.28
N ILE A 277 -14.67 5.25 16.36
CA ILE A 277 -15.40 5.92 15.28
C ILE A 277 -14.99 5.35 13.92
N ARG A 278 -15.78 5.58 12.87
CA ARG A 278 -15.48 5.06 11.52
C ARG A 278 -14.40 5.87 10.78
N VAL A 279 -13.30 6.15 11.48
CA VAL A 279 -12.13 6.87 10.98
C VAL A 279 -10.94 5.94 11.16
N GLU A 280 -10.22 5.65 10.07
CA GLU A 280 -8.94 4.94 10.13
C GLU A 280 -8.04 5.59 11.19
N GLY A 281 -7.31 4.81 12.00
CA GLY A 281 -6.57 5.34 13.15
C GLY A 281 -7.35 5.38 14.46
N LEU A 282 -8.68 5.43 14.40
CA LEU A 282 -9.58 5.64 15.55
C LEU A 282 -10.80 4.69 15.54
N ASN A 283 -10.69 3.55 14.83
CA ASN A 283 -11.77 2.62 14.50
C ASN A 283 -11.85 1.35 15.36
N GLY A 284 -11.16 1.31 16.49
CA GLY A 284 -11.09 0.16 17.39
C GLY A 284 -10.04 -0.87 17.01
N ASP A 285 -9.24 -0.59 15.98
CA ASP A 285 -8.17 -1.48 15.52
C ASP A 285 -6.99 -1.46 16.50
N TYR A 286 -6.58 -2.65 16.93
CA TYR A 286 -5.54 -2.83 17.93
C TYR A 286 -4.17 -2.41 17.41
N PHE A 287 -3.93 -2.47 16.10
CA PHE A 287 -2.69 -1.97 15.54
C PHE A 287 -2.51 -0.47 15.77
N TYR A 288 -3.56 0.33 15.58
CA TYR A 288 -3.47 1.77 15.83
C TYR A 288 -3.27 2.11 17.31
N LEU A 289 -3.85 1.33 18.23
CA LEU A 289 -3.53 1.45 19.66
C LEU A 289 -2.05 1.25 19.90
N ALA A 290 -1.47 0.17 19.37
CA ALA A 290 -0.04 -0.09 19.48
C ALA A 290 0.81 1.05 18.93
N TRP A 291 0.46 1.57 17.74
CA TRP A 291 1.19 2.64 17.07
C TRP A 291 1.12 3.97 17.85
N TRP A 292 -0.04 4.34 18.38
CA TRP A 292 -0.17 5.55 19.22
C TRP A 292 0.66 5.45 20.49
N TYR A 293 0.67 4.29 21.16
CA TYR A 293 1.60 4.05 22.28
C TYR A 293 3.07 4.07 21.85
N ALA A 294 3.37 3.60 20.64
CA ALA A 294 4.74 3.59 20.10
C ALA A 294 5.27 5.02 19.92
N ILE A 295 4.43 5.92 19.40
CA ILE A 295 4.77 7.35 19.27
C ILE A 295 4.97 8.01 20.64
N LEU A 296 4.25 7.57 21.67
CA LEU A 296 4.46 8.01 23.06
C LEU A 296 5.70 7.40 23.72
N GLY A 297 6.32 6.39 23.12
CA GLY A 297 7.47 5.66 23.68
C GLY A 297 7.10 4.68 24.80
N ASP A 298 5.82 4.30 24.93
CA ASP A 298 5.36 3.34 25.95
C ASP A 298 5.56 1.90 25.46
N ALA A 299 6.73 1.33 25.75
CA ALA A 299 7.10 0.00 25.28
C ALA A 299 6.11 -1.09 25.72
N ASP A 300 5.66 -1.04 26.97
CA ASP A 300 4.79 -2.06 27.55
C ASP A 300 3.42 -2.06 26.88
N GLN A 301 2.81 -0.88 26.71
CA GLN A 301 1.53 -0.79 26.02
C GLN A 301 1.65 -1.08 24.53
N THR A 302 2.71 -0.62 23.86
CA THR A 302 2.93 -0.93 22.44
C THR A 302 2.97 -2.42 22.21
N VAL A 303 3.85 -3.14 22.93
CA VAL A 303 3.99 -4.59 22.80
C VAL A 303 2.68 -5.30 23.13
N TYR A 304 2.01 -4.92 24.23
CA TYR A 304 0.74 -5.52 24.61
C TYR A 304 -0.29 -5.44 23.46
N TRP A 305 -0.45 -4.28 22.84
CA TRP A 305 -1.42 -4.12 21.75
C TRP A 305 -1.00 -4.80 20.45
N LEU A 306 0.31 -4.94 20.17
CA LEU A 306 0.80 -5.77 19.07
C LEU A 306 0.46 -7.25 19.30
N GLU A 307 0.62 -7.75 20.53
CA GLU A 307 0.22 -9.11 20.90
C GLU A 307 -1.29 -9.30 20.79
N GLN A 308 -2.10 -8.33 21.24
CA GLN A 308 -3.55 -8.40 21.07
C GLN A 308 -3.93 -8.43 19.59
N ASN A 309 -3.26 -7.64 18.75
CA ASN A 309 -3.51 -7.63 17.30
C ASN A 309 -3.29 -9.03 16.68
N LEU A 310 -2.26 -9.79 17.09
CA LEU A 310 -2.06 -11.18 16.64
C LEU A 310 -3.24 -12.11 16.96
N THR A 311 -3.96 -11.86 18.05
CA THR A 311 -5.11 -12.69 18.46
C THR A 311 -6.42 -12.26 17.82
N TYR A 312 -6.46 -11.08 17.21
CA TYR A 312 -7.68 -10.53 16.64
C TYR A 312 -8.11 -11.32 15.40
N LYS A 313 -9.41 -11.52 15.20
CA LYS A 313 -9.93 -12.36 14.09
C LYS A 313 -9.62 -11.80 12.70
N ARG A 314 -9.39 -10.50 12.59
CA ARG A 314 -9.10 -9.77 11.35
C ARG A 314 -8.04 -8.71 11.61
N PRO A 315 -6.79 -9.12 11.88
CA PRO A 315 -5.73 -8.18 12.16
C PRO A 315 -5.46 -7.35 10.91
N ASN A 316 -5.17 -6.07 11.11
CA ASN A 316 -4.83 -5.17 10.02
C ASN A 316 -3.37 -5.35 9.62
N TYR A 317 -3.14 -6.16 8.59
CA TYR A 317 -1.80 -6.47 8.11
C TYR A 317 -1.14 -5.36 7.28
N HIS A 318 -1.89 -4.37 6.81
CA HIS A 318 -1.35 -3.35 5.89
C HIS A 318 -0.20 -2.58 6.52
N PHE A 319 -0.39 -2.12 7.77
CA PHE A 319 0.67 -1.47 8.54
C PHE A 319 1.39 -2.41 9.50
N PHE A 320 0.73 -3.48 9.96
CA PHE A 320 1.31 -4.39 10.96
C PHE A 320 2.51 -5.18 10.43
N ASN A 321 2.57 -5.50 9.13
CA ASN A 321 3.75 -6.13 8.54
C ASN A 321 4.95 -5.18 8.44
N LEU A 322 4.78 -3.88 8.68
CA LEU A 322 5.83 -2.88 8.55
C LEU A 322 6.61 -2.66 9.85
N ILE A 323 6.13 -3.18 10.99
CA ILE A 323 6.63 -2.82 12.34
C ILE A 323 8.14 -3.01 12.54
N ILE A 324 8.77 -3.89 11.76
CA ILE A 324 10.20 -4.18 11.86
C ILE A 324 11.03 -3.02 11.34
N ASN A 325 10.65 -2.46 10.20
CA ASN A 325 11.35 -1.37 9.51
C ASN A 325 10.70 0.00 9.78
N HIS A 326 9.58 0.02 10.50
CA HIS A 326 8.85 1.25 10.79
C HIS A 326 9.57 2.05 11.89
N PRO A 327 9.92 3.33 11.66
CA PRO A 327 10.75 4.11 12.58
C PRO A 327 10.13 4.29 13.97
N ASP A 328 8.80 4.32 14.05
CA ASP A 328 8.08 4.46 15.34
C ASP A 328 8.20 3.24 16.25
N PHE A 329 8.67 2.09 15.76
CA PHE A 329 8.81 0.86 16.55
C PHE A 329 10.28 0.46 16.78
N GLU A 330 11.25 1.21 16.24
CA GLU A 330 12.67 0.90 16.32
C GLU A 330 13.19 0.80 17.77
N PHE A 331 12.62 1.59 18.68
CA PHE A 331 12.97 1.54 20.10
C PHE A 331 12.67 0.19 20.77
N LEU A 332 11.87 -0.67 20.13
CA LEU A 332 11.52 -2.02 20.59
C LEU A 332 12.45 -3.11 20.05
N HIS A 333 13.43 -2.80 19.19
CA HIS A 333 14.28 -3.83 18.57
C HIS A 333 15.07 -4.67 19.58
N ASN A 334 15.27 -4.16 20.80
CA ASN A 334 15.92 -4.90 21.89
C ASN A 334 14.94 -5.53 22.89
N ASP A 335 13.62 -5.41 22.67
CA ASP A 335 12.60 -6.02 23.54
C ASP A 335 12.32 -7.47 23.08
N PRO A 336 12.58 -8.48 23.93
CA PRO A 336 12.36 -9.89 23.56
C PRO A 336 10.89 -10.22 23.27
N ARG A 337 9.94 -9.46 23.83
CA ARG A 337 8.50 -9.63 23.55
C ARG A 337 8.17 -9.14 22.13
N PHE A 338 8.80 -8.07 21.68
CA PHE A 338 8.67 -7.58 20.31
C PHE A 338 9.25 -8.57 19.30
N ALA A 339 10.41 -9.18 19.61
CA ALA A 339 10.98 -10.25 18.80
C ALA A 339 10.01 -11.45 18.63
N GLU A 340 9.28 -11.83 19.70
CA GLU A 340 8.28 -12.90 19.63
C GLU A 340 7.06 -12.51 18.76
N VAL A 341 6.63 -11.24 18.78
CA VAL A 341 5.57 -10.73 17.88
C VAL A 341 6.00 -10.90 16.42
N VAL A 342 7.21 -10.48 16.09
CA VAL A 342 7.77 -10.57 14.74
C VAL A 342 7.97 -12.00 14.27
N LYS A 343 8.40 -12.89 15.17
CA LYS A 343 8.47 -14.32 14.89
C LYS A 343 7.10 -14.90 14.54
N LYS A 344 6.05 -14.54 15.30
CA LYS A 344 4.66 -14.95 14.99
C LYS A 344 4.14 -14.34 13.68
N LEU A 345 4.65 -13.18 13.29
CA LEU A 345 4.39 -12.60 11.97
C LEU A 345 5.12 -13.33 10.84
N GLY A 346 6.10 -14.19 11.14
CA GLY A 346 6.89 -14.90 10.13
C GLY A 346 7.91 -13.98 9.45
N LEU A 347 8.41 -12.97 10.16
CA LEU A 347 9.31 -11.96 9.60
C LEU A 347 10.70 -11.95 10.27
N GLU A 348 11.03 -12.97 11.06
CA GLU A 348 12.30 -13.08 11.82
C GLU A 348 13.54 -13.02 10.91
N GLU A 349 13.46 -13.60 9.70
CA GLU A 349 14.56 -13.58 8.73
C GLU A 349 14.86 -12.19 8.15
N TYR A 350 13.90 -11.27 8.26
CA TYR A 350 13.97 -9.89 7.77
C TYR A 350 14.27 -8.89 8.88
N TRP A 351 14.64 -9.37 10.07
CA TRP A 351 15.05 -8.49 11.16
C TRP A 351 16.20 -7.58 10.71
N PRO A 352 16.19 -6.27 11.02
CA PRO A 352 17.22 -5.37 10.57
C PRO A 352 18.50 -5.81 11.26
N LYS A 353 19.49 -6.21 10.47
CA LYS A 353 20.83 -6.45 11.00
C LYS A 353 21.36 -5.09 11.45
N GLU A 354 21.91 -5.00 12.66
CA GLU A 354 22.51 -3.76 13.15
C GLU A 354 23.39 -3.13 12.06
N PRO A 355 23.33 -1.80 11.86
CA PRO A 355 24.28 -1.15 10.98
C PRO A 355 25.69 -1.45 11.51
N VAL A 356 26.49 -2.14 10.69
CA VAL A 356 27.92 -2.42 10.94
C VAL A 356 28.71 -1.13 11.04
#